data_AF-A0A7V2DEC7-F1
#
_entry.id   AF-A0A7V2DEC7-F1
#
_cell.length_a   1.000
_cell.length_b   1.000
_cell.length_c   1.000
_cell.angle_alpha   90.00
_cell.angle_beta   90.00
_cell.angle_gamma   90.00
#
_symmetry.space_group_name_H-M   'P 1'
#
loop_
_entity.id
_entity.type
_entity.pdbx_description
1 polymer ?
#
loop_
_entity_poly.entity_id
_entity_poly.type
_entity_poly.pdbx_seq_one_letter_code
_entity_poly.pdbx_strand_id
1 'polypeptide(L)'
;MKSPDEIYARTEFPLTVTLLNHRSFLPAFLIRVTVNGNTILFPYTERRGRTSQSITMTFDERGFRDINDVFIASVFPFNFFIRYKMLSRKSRFLVLPRPAKCSDWISLDNEHRSQGEQTVHTRGFDADILSIRDYVEGDPMKYINWKASARSGTLKTKEPASPAVQKPVFDFDEFTVGQLEFKISCLTSAISG
;
A
#
# COMPACT_ATOMS: atom_id res chain seq x y z
N MET A 1 -6.04 -21.12 -0.13
CA MET A 1 -5.09 -20.21 -0.77
C MET A 1 -4.85 -19.08 0.19
N LYS A 2 -3.60 -18.64 0.35
CA LYS A 2 -3.21 -17.51 1.18
C LYS A 2 -2.38 -16.57 0.33
N SER A 3 -2.83 -15.33 0.19
CA SER A 3 -2.08 -14.24 -0.44
C SER A 3 -1.34 -13.42 0.62
N PRO A 4 -0.42 -12.54 0.19
CA PRO A 4 0.05 -11.43 1.01
C PRO A 4 -1.11 -10.48 1.36
N ASP A 5 -0.88 -9.62 2.35
CA ASP A 5 -1.86 -8.62 2.79
C ASP A 5 -2.07 -7.54 1.72
N GLU A 6 -1.02 -7.19 0.98
CA GLU A 6 -1.03 -6.22 -0.10
C GLU A 6 -0.65 -6.87 -1.43
N ILE A 7 -1.47 -6.64 -2.45
CA ILE A 7 -1.21 -7.09 -3.82
C ILE A 7 -1.24 -5.87 -4.71
N TYR A 8 -0.23 -5.69 -5.54
CA TYR A 8 -0.10 -4.54 -6.42
C TYR A 8 -0.25 -4.95 -7.88
N ALA A 9 -0.92 -4.12 -8.68
CA ALA A 9 -1.03 -4.34 -10.11
C ALA A 9 0.36 -4.35 -10.77
N ARG A 10 0.55 -5.22 -11.77
CA ARG A 10 1.80 -5.41 -12.53
C ARG A 10 3.02 -5.71 -11.65
N THR A 11 2.79 -6.33 -10.50
CA THR A 11 3.84 -6.77 -9.58
C THR A 11 3.61 -8.24 -9.27
N GLU A 12 4.67 -9.03 -9.38
CA GLU A 12 4.66 -10.43 -9.02
C GLU A 12 4.49 -10.60 -7.50
N PHE A 13 3.58 -11.47 -7.09
CA PHE A 13 3.36 -11.81 -5.69
C PHE A 13 3.24 -13.33 -5.51
N PRO A 14 3.68 -13.87 -4.36
CA PRO A 14 3.56 -15.30 -4.07
C PRO A 14 2.14 -15.63 -3.56
N LEU A 15 1.42 -16.49 -4.26
CA LEU A 15 0.18 -17.11 -3.79
C LEU A 15 0.46 -18.49 -3.20
N THR A 16 0.21 -18.66 -1.90
CA THR A 16 0.34 -19.97 -1.26
C THR A 16 -0.89 -20.84 -1.56
N VAL A 17 -0.67 -21.97 -2.21
CA VAL A 17 -1.68 -22.99 -2.48
C VAL A 17 -1.47 -24.15 -1.50
N THR A 18 -2.52 -24.52 -0.77
CA THR A 18 -2.49 -25.64 0.17
C THR A 18 -3.39 -26.75 -0.35
N LEU A 19 -2.81 -27.93 -0.54
CA LEU A 19 -3.51 -29.17 -0.85
C LEU A 19 -3.84 -29.91 0.45
N LEU A 20 -5.12 -30.24 0.63
CA LEU A 20 -5.63 -31.04 1.73
C LEU A 20 -6.05 -32.42 1.20
N ASN A 21 -5.40 -33.48 1.66
CA ASN A 21 -5.79 -34.83 1.28
C ASN A 21 -6.78 -35.41 2.29
N HIS A 22 -8.08 -35.29 2.04
CA HIS A 22 -9.11 -35.84 2.93
C HIS A 22 -9.22 -37.37 2.94
N ARG A 23 -8.51 -38.08 2.04
CA ARG A 23 -8.59 -39.54 1.96
C ARG A 23 -7.95 -40.19 3.18
N SER A 24 -8.65 -41.18 3.72
CA SER A 24 -8.26 -41.92 4.92
C SER A 24 -7.52 -43.22 4.65
N PHE A 25 -7.21 -43.58 3.40
CA PHE A 25 -6.54 -44.86 3.10
C PHE A 25 -5.36 -44.72 2.13
N LEU A 26 -5.25 -43.64 1.36
CA LEU A 26 -4.14 -43.42 0.43
C LEU A 26 -3.61 -41.99 0.51
N PRO A 27 -2.28 -41.80 0.42
CA PRO A 27 -1.68 -40.52 0.08
C PRO A 27 -2.14 -40.01 -1.29
N ALA A 28 -1.93 -38.73 -1.55
CA ALA A 28 -2.11 -38.12 -2.86
C ALA A 28 -0.75 -38.00 -3.56
N PHE A 29 -0.69 -38.47 -4.80
CA PHE A 29 0.53 -38.46 -5.61
C PHE A 29 0.31 -37.68 -6.88
N LEU A 30 1.35 -36.96 -7.31
CA LEU A 30 1.40 -36.25 -8.60
C LEU A 30 0.15 -35.39 -8.85
N ILE A 31 -0.27 -34.63 -7.83
CA ILE A 31 -1.42 -33.75 -7.95
C ILE A 31 -0.95 -32.43 -8.56
N ARG A 32 -1.42 -32.12 -9.76
CA ARG A 32 -1.25 -30.81 -10.38
C ARG A 32 -2.41 -29.92 -9.96
N VAL A 33 -2.10 -28.71 -9.50
CA VAL A 33 -3.09 -27.67 -9.22
C VAL A 33 -2.79 -26.51 -10.14
N THR A 34 -3.75 -26.15 -10.98
CA THR A 34 -3.67 -24.99 -11.87
C THR A 34 -4.56 -23.90 -11.32
N VAL A 35 -4.01 -22.71 -11.12
CA VAL A 35 -4.70 -21.52 -10.61
C VAL A 35 -4.48 -20.39 -11.62
N ASN A 36 -5.55 -19.95 -12.27
CA ASN A 36 -5.50 -18.87 -13.26
C ASN A 36 -4.40 -19.07 -14.33
N GLY A 37 -4.31 -20.28 -14.90
CA GLY A 37 -3.30 -20.66 -15.90
C GLY A 37 -1.94 -21.11 -15.34
N ASN A 38 -1.59 -20.73 -14.11
CA ASN A 38 -0.32 -21.12 -13.49
C ASN A 38 -0.43 -22.49 -12.81
N THR A 39 0.49 -23.41 -13.08
CA THR A 39 0.43 -24.79 -12.58
C THR A 39 1.50 -25.10 -11.54
N ILE A 40 1.11 -25.79 -10.47
CA ILE A 40 1.97 -26.29 -9.40
C ILE A 40 1.83 -27.82 -9.27
N LEU A 41 2.92 -28.50 -8.92
CA LEU A 41 2.94 -29.95 -8.72
C LEU A 41 3.18 -30.30 -7.25
N PHE A 42 2.21 -30.97 -6.65
CA PHE A 42 2.34 -31.67 -5.38
C PHE A 42 2.75 -33.13 -5.64
N PRO A 43 4.04 -33.49 -5.50
CA PRO A 43 4.51 -34.85 -5.80
C PRO A 43 3.93 -35.86 -4.80
N TYR A 44 3.80 -35.45 -3.54
CA TYR A 44 3.33 -36.28 -2.44
C TYR A 44 2.57 -35.44 -1.40
N THR A 45 1.43 -35.95 -0.94
CA THR A 45 0.69 -35.42 0.21
C THR A 45 0.15 -36.57 1.03
N GLU A 46 0.53 -36.60 2.30
CA GLU A 46 0.19 -37.68 3.23
C GLU A 46 -1.33 -37.91 3.35
N ARG A 47 -1.73 -39.11 3.76
CA ARG A 47 -3.12 -39.42 4.11
C ARG A 47 -3.60 -38.50 5.23
N ARG A 48 -4.75 -37.84 5.06
CA ARG A 48 -5.23 -36.78 5.98
C ARG A 48 -4.22 -35.62 6.18
N GLY A 49 -3.25 -35.51 5.29
CA GLY A 49 -2.17 -34.52 5.35
C GLY A 49 -2.53 -33.20 4.69
N ARG A 50 -1.69 -32.20 4.97
CA ARG A 50 -1.65 -30.92 4.25
C ARG A 50 -0.27 -30.71 3.65
N THR A 51 -0.21 -30.21 2.43
CA THR A 51 1.03 -29.75 1.80
C THR A 51 0.78 -28.38 1.21
N SER A 52 1.70 -27.44 1.40
CA SER A 52 1.62 -26.09 0.85
C SER A 52 2.77 -25.84 -0.11
N GLN A 53 2.49 -25.14 -1.19
CA GLN A 53 3.49 -24.66 -2.14
C GLN A 53 3.09 -23.25 -2.61
N SER A 54 4.06 -22.44 -3.00
CA SER A 54 3.83 -21.05 -3.45
C SER A 54 4.00 -20.94 -4.95
N ILE A 55 3.06 -20.26 -5.60
CA ILE A 55 3.09 -19.93 -7.03
C ILE A 55 3.20 -18.43 -7.21
N THR A 56 4.03 -17.98 -8.14
CA THR A 56 4.10 -16.57 -8.50
C THR A 56 2.91 -16.20 -9.37
N MET A 57 2.25 -15.10 -9.04
CA MET A 57 1.11 -14.56 -9.79
C MET A 57 1.26 -13.06 -9.99
N THR A 58 0.60 -12.56 -11.02
CA THR A 58 0.53 -11.12 -11.35
C THR A 58 -0.88 -10.81 -11.80
N PHE A 59 -1.37 -9.61 -11.46
CA PHE A 59 -2.59 -9.04 -12.02
C PHE A 59 -2.24 -7.80 -12.84
N ASP A 60 -2.78 -7.66 -14.04
CA ASP A 60 -2.42 -6.55 -14.94
C ASP A 60 -3.04 -5.21 -14.54
N GLU A 61 -4.18 -5.27 -13.85
CA GLU A 61 -5.01 -4.12 -13.51
C GLU A 61 -5.40 -4.14 -12.02
N ARG A 62 -5.58 -2.94 -11.44
CA ARG A 62 -6.03 -2.76 -10.06
C ARG A 62 -7.52 -3.07 -9.88
N GLY A 63 -7.99 -3.00 -8.64
CA GLY A 63 -9.37 -3.21 -8.24
C GLY A 63 -9.63 -4.63 -7.75
N PHE A 64 -10.91 -4.99 -7.62
CA PHE A 64 -11.29 -6.34 -7.24
C PHE A 64 -11.08 -7.32 -8.41
N ARG A 65 -10.27 -8.36 -8.19
CA ARG A 65 -10.00 -9.42 -9.15
C ARG A 65 -10.43 -10.76 -8.58
N ASP A 66 -11.19 -11.50 -9.37
CA ASP A 66 -11.68 -12.82 -9.00
C ASP A 66 -10.83 -13.90 -9.68
N ILE A 67 -10.33 -14.86 -8.90
CA ILE A 67 -9.81 -16.13 -9.40
C ILE A 67 -10.95 -17.15 -9.30
N ASN A 68 -11.40 -17.62 -10.47
CA ASN A 68 -12.49 -18.59 -10.60
C ASN A 68 -12.00 -19.94 -11.15
N ASP A 69 -10.87 -19.93 -11.85
CA ASP A 69 -10.34 -21.08 -12.58
C ASP A 69 -9.29 -21.81 -11.76
N VAL A 70 -9.77 -22.75 -10.96
CA VAL A 70 -8.92 -23.65 -10.17
C VAL A 70 -9.17 -25.09 -10.61
N PHE A 71 -8.15 -25.70 -11.20
CA PHE A 71 -8.21 -27.08 -11.67
C PHE A 71 -7.26 -27.95 -10.86
N ILE A 72 -7.73 -29.14 -10.51
CA ILE A 72 -6.91 -30.18 -9.89
C ILE A 72 -6.86 -31.35 -10.85
N ALA A 73 -5.67 -31.83 -11.19
CA ALA A 73 -5.48 -32.98 -12.06
C ALA A 73 -4.48 -33.97 -11.45
N SER A 74 -4.61 -35.25 -11.78
CA SER A 74 -3.65 -36.29 -11.42
C SER A 74 -3.55 -37.32 -12.52
N VAL A 75 -2.31 -37.72 -12.81
CA VAL A 75 -1.95 -38.76 -13.77
C VAL A 75 -1.62 -40.10 -13.09
N PHE A 76 -1.65 -40.14 -11.76
CA PHE A 76 -1.31 -41.32 -10.98
C PHE A 76 -2.42 -42.40 -11.09
N PRO A 77 -2.08 -43.71 -11.12
CA PRO A 77 -0.74 -44.30 -10.97
C PRO A 77 0.10 -44.47 -12.25
N PHE A 78 -0.52 -44.65 -13.41
CA PHE A 78 0.20 -45.12 -14.62
C PHE A 78 0.12 -44.18 -15.83
N ASN A 79 -0.41 -42.96 -15.66
CA ASN A 79 -0.60 -41.96 -16.74
C ASN A 79 -1.45 -42.44 -17.94
N PHE A 80 -2.22 -43.54 -17.79
CA PHE A 80 -3.17 -43.99 -18.83
C PHE A 80 -4.44 -43.13 -18.90
N PHE A 81 -4.75 -42.40 -17.83
CA PHE A 81 -5.87 -41.47 -17.78
C PHE A 81 -5.53 -40.29 -16.86
N ILE A 82 -6.10 -39.13 -17.16
CA ILE A 82 -5.99 -37.93 -16.31
C ILE A 82 -7.29 -37.78 -15.55
N ARG A 83 -7.26 -37.93 -14.23
CA ARG A 83 -8.40 -37.55 -13.38
C ARG A 83 -8.28 -36.07 -13.10
N TYR A 84 -9.30 -35.30 -13.46
CA TYR A 84 -9.33 -33.87 -13.16
C TYR A 84 -10.65 -33.46 -12.49
N LYS A 85 -10.60 -32.35 -11.77
CA LYS A 85 -11.73 -31.72 -11.12
C LYS A 85 -11.56 -30.20 -11.18
N MET A 86 -12.55 -29.50 -11.69
CA MET A 86 -12.66 -28.05 -11.54
C MET A 86 -13.24 -27.74 -10.16
N LEU A 87 -12.63 -26.80 -9.45
CA LEU A 87 -13.17 -26.28 -8.21
C LEU A 87 -13.89 -24.97 -8.51
N SER A 88 -15.20 -24.93 -8.25
CA SER A 88 -16.00 -23.70 -8.30
C SER A 88 -15.72 -22.83 -7.06
N ARG A 89 -14.47 -22.44 -6.88
CA ARG A 89 -14.02 -21.58 -5.78
C ARG A 89 -13.80 -20.18 -6.33
N LYS A 90 -14.64 -19.24 -5.91
CA LYS A 90 -14.44 -17.81 -6.18
C LYS A 90 -13.54 -17.24 -5.10
N SER A 91 -12.34 -16.82 -5.46
CA SER A 91 -11.42 -16.11 -4.55
C SER A 91 -11.22 -14.70 -5.07
N ARG A 92 -11.71 -13.72 -4.29
CA ARG A 92 -11.61 -12.30 -4.62
C ARG A 92 -10.40 -11.67 -3.95
N PHE A 93 -9.63 -10.92 -4.72
CA PHE A 93 -8.43 -10.20 -4.28
C PHE A 93 -8.62 -8.71 -4.52
N LEU A 94 -8.21 -7.88 -3.56
CA LEU A 94 -8.10 -6.44 -3.75
C LEU A 94 -6.70 -6.13 -4.28
N VAL A 95 -6.61 -5.68 -5.53
CA VAL A 95 -5.35 -5.32 -6.17
C VAL A 95 -5.20 -3.80 -6.10
N LEU A 96 -4.17 -3.36 -5.41
CA LEU A 96 -3.80 -1.97 -5.26
C LEU A 96 -3.10 -1.45 -6.53
N PRO A 97 -3.21 -0.14 -6.81
CA PRO A 97 -2.39 0.51 -7.83
C PRO A 97 -0.89 0.31 -7.57
N ARG A 98 -0.11 0.11 -8.63
CA ARG A 98 1.35 -0.02 -8.50
C ARG A 98 1.94 1.27 -7.93
N PRO A 99 2.77 1.24 -6.86
CA PRO A 99 3.40 2.45 -6.35
C PRO A 99 4.33 3.06 -7.39
N ALA A 100 4.22 4.36 -7.63
CA ALA A 100 5.14 5.12 -8.46
C ALA A 100 5.91 6.12 -7.58
N LYS A 101 7.24 6.21 -7.78
CA LYS A 101 8.06 7.22 -7.11
C LYS A 101 7.80 8.57 -7.76
N CYS A 102 7.02 9.41 -7.10
CA CYS A 102 6.66 10.74 -7.58
C CYS A 102 7.17 11.80 -6.59
N SER A 103 8.49 11.92 -6.45
CA SER A 103 9.13 12.91 -5.58
C SER A 103 8.74 14.35 -5.96
N ASP A 104 8.58 14.59 -7.26
CA ASP A 104 8.48 15.95 -7.77
C ASP A 104 7.01 16.42 -7.78
N TRP A 105 6.06 15.50 -8.00
CA TRP A 105 4.65 15.85 -8.17
C TRP A 105 3.95 16.22 -6.85
N ILE A 106 4.29 15.55 -5.73
CA ILE A 106 3.74 15.90 -4.40
C ILE A 106 4.20 17.31 -3.98
N SER A 107 5.42 17.69 -4.37
CA SER A 107 5.98 19.02 -4.09
C SER A 107 5.32 20.11 -4.93
N LEU A 108 5.04 19.84 -6.21
CA LEU A 108 4.37 20.76 -7.13
C LEU A 108 2.92 21.07 -6.73
N ASP A 109 2.13 20.10 -6.27
CA ASP A 109 0.74 20.37 -5.83
C ASP A 109 0.70 21.23 -4.55
N ASN A 110 1.68 21.05 -3.66
CA ASN A 110 1.86 21.92 -2.48
C ASN A 110 2.26 23.35 -2.86
N GLU A 111 3.10 23.54 -3.89
CA GLU A 111 3.47 24.88 -4.38
C GLU A 111 2.34 25.57 -5.13
N HIS A 112 1.54 24.85 -5.92
CA HIS A 112 0.41 25.44 -6.63
C HIS A 112 -0.72 25.86 -5.70
N ARG A 113 -0.91 25.18 -4.56
CA ARG A 113 -1.88 25.58 -3.53
C ARG A 113 -1.36 26.65 -2.59
N SER A 114 -0.04 26.72 -2.35
CA SER A 114 0.57 27.83 -1.60
C SER A 114 0.62 29.14 -2.38
N GLN A 115 0.48 29.14 -3.71
CA GLN A 115 0.39 30.38 -4.49
C GLN A 115 -0.86 31.21 -4.22
N GLY A 116 -1.94 30.63 -3.66
CA GLY A 116 -3.09 31.40 -3.16
C GLY A 116 -2.83 32.12 -1.84
N GLU A 117 -1.74 31.75 -1.16
CA GLU A 117 -1.30 32.28 0.13
C GLU A 117 0.13 32.81 -0.03
N GLN A 118 0.37 33.61 -1.08
CA GLN A 118 1.57 34.44 -1.15
C GLN A 118 1.47 35.56 -0.11
N THR A 119 1.68 35.22 1.17
CA THR A 119 2.22 36.18 2.11
C THR A 119 3.64 36.48 1.66
N VAL A 120 3.79 37.69 1.12
CA VAL A 120 5.06 38.30 0.73
C VAL A 120 6.11 38.02 1.79
N HIS A 121 7.05 37.10 1.51
CA HIS A 121 8.24 36.88 2.31
C HIS A 121 9.14 38.12 2.24
N THR A 122 8.81 39.11 3.07
CA THR A 122 9.73 40.19 3.39
C THR A 122 10.79 39.59 4.31
N ARG A 123 12.07 39.74 3.94
CA ARG A 123 13.22 39.36 4.76
C ARG A 123 13.07 39.91 6.18
N GLY A 124 12.69 39.04 7.09
CA GLY A 124 12.61 39.25 8.53
C GLY A 124 12.32 37.92 9.17
N PHE A 125 12.97 37.61 10.29
CA PHE A 125 12.75 36.40 11.09
C PHE A 125 11.38 36.42 11.80
N ASP A 126 10.30 36.67 11.07
CA ASP A 126 8.92 36.51 11.50
C ASP A 126 8.33 35.37 10.68
N ALA A 127 8.64 34.13 11.08
CA ALA A 127 7.78 33.00 10.76
C ALA A 127 6.46 33.18 11.51
N ASP A 128 5.35 32.73 10.92
CA ASP A 128 4.00 32.82 11.51
C ASP A 128 4.01 32.45 13.00
N ILE A 129 3.82 33.46 13.85
CA ILE A 129 3.78 33.31 15.30
C ILE A 129 2.40 32.79 15.66
N LEU A 130 2.32 31.59 16.24
CA LEU A 130 1.06 31.01 16.70
C LEU A 130 0.58 31.71 17.98
N SER A 131 1.49 31.94 18.92
CA SER A 131 1.20 32.54 20.22
C SER A 131 2.43 33.18 20.88
N ILE A 132 2.21 34.03 21.89
CA ILE A 132 3.27 34.56 22.77
C ILE A 132 2.95 34.09 24.19
N ARG A 133 3.86 33.32 24.80
CA ARG A 133 3.71 32.81 26.17
C ARG A 133 4.84 33.26 27.10
N ASP A 134 4.67 33.05 28.40
CA ASP A 134 5.76 33.23 29.35
C ASP A 134 6.90 32.24 29.09
N TYR A 135 8.12 32.74 29.20
CA TYR A 135 9.33 31.95 29.04
C TYR A 135 9.43 30.91 30.15
N VAL A 136 9.72 29.68 29.77
CA VAL A 136 10.03 28.58 30.70
C VAL A 136 11.49 28.17 30.51
N GLU A 137 12.14 27.79 31.60
CA GLU A 137 13.52 27.32 31.57
C GLU A 137 13.66 26.12 30.61
N GLY A 138 14.46 26.30 29.55
CA GLY A 138 14.59 25.35 28.44
C GLY A 138 14.12 25.90 27.09
N ASP A 139 13.38 27.00 27.05
CA ASP A 139 12.99 27.66 25.80
C ASP A 139 14.22 28.25 25.07
N PRO A 140 14.36 28.07 23.74
CA PRO A 140 15.48 28.62 23.00
C PRO A 140 15.50 30.16 23.04
N MET A 141 16.63 30.74 23.44
CA MET A 141 16.82 32.21 23.55
C MET A 141 16.51 32.97 22.24
N LYS A 142 16.70 32.32 21.08
CA LYS A 142 16.39 32.88 19.75
C LYS A 142 14.91 33.20 19.53
N TYR A 143 14.02 32.65 20.35
CA TYR A 143 12.58 32.88 20.27
C TYR A 143 12.07 33.90 21.29
N ILE A 144 12.95 34.54 22.07
CA ILE A 144 12.53 35.56 23.03
C ILE A 144 11.97 36.78 22.29
N ASN A 145 10.76 37.19 22.67
CA ASN A 145 10.14 38.41 22.22
C ASN A 145 10.55 39.57 23.14
N TRP A 146 11.67 40.22 22.82
CA TRP A 146 12.19 41.34 23.62
C TRP A 146 11.20 42.51 23.77
N LYS A 147 10.40 42.79 22.73
CA LYS A 147 9.40 43.86 22.76
C LYS A 147 8.26 43.57 23.74
N ALA A 148 7.74 42.34 23.72
CA ALA A 148 6.71 41.92 24.68
C ALA A 148 7.27 41.81 26.10
N SER A 149 8.52 41.35 26.23
CA SER A 149 9.21 41.21 27.52
C SER A 149 9.44 42.57 28.19
N ALA A 150 9.88 43.57 27.42
CA ALA A 150 10.08 44.93 27.92
C ALA A 150 8.78 45.59 28.42
N ARG A 151 7.63 45.24 27.82
CA ARG A 151 6.31 45.77 28.22
C ARG A 151 5.72 45.06 29.43
N SER A 152 5.97 43.75 29.54
CA SER A 152 5.42 42.88 30.60
C SER A 152 6.29 42.85 31.87
N GLY A 153 7.58 43.17 31.75
CA GLY A 153 8.57 43.00 32.82
C GLY A 153 8.98 41.54 33.06
N THR A 154 8.39 40.59 32.32
CA THR A 154 8.70 39.15 32.36
C THR A 154 9.12 38.66 30.98
N LEU A 155 10.03 37.69 30.90
CA LEU A 155 10.48 37.13 29.63
C LEU A 155 9.33 36.42 28.92
N LYS A 156 9.11 36.79 27.65
CA LYS A 156 8.09 36.21 26.77
C LYS A 156 8.77 35.50 25.61
N THR A 157 8.26 34.32 25.24
CA THR A 157 8.75 33.50 24.12
C THR A 157 7.71 33.49 22.98
N LYS A 158 8.18 33.66 21.74
CA LYS A 158 7.39 33.43 20.51
C LYS A 158 7.26 31.93 20.29
N GLU A 159 6.04 31.44 20.16
CA GLU A 159 5.78 30.07 19.73
C GLU A 159 5.63 30.04 18.21
N PRO A 160 6.58 29.44 17.47
CA PRO A 160 6.45 29.31 16.02
C PRO A 160 5.28 28.37 15.71
N ALA A 161 4.48 28.70 14.70
CA ALA A 161 3.53 27.75 14.15
C ALA A 161 4.30 26.49 13.71
N SER A 162 3.88 25.32 14.21
CA SER A 162 4.34 24.07 13.61
C SER A 162 3.85 24.06 12.17
N PRO A 163 4.70 23.70 11.18
CA PRO A 163 4.23 23.60 9.81
C PRO A 163 3.06 22.62 9.82
N ALA A 164 1.87 23.14 9.54
CA ALA A 164 0.71 22.29 9.39
C ALA A 164 1.07 21.31 8.29
N VAL A 165 1.12 20.02 8.61
CA VAL A 165 1.21 18.97 7.59
C VAL A 165 -0.10 19.09 6.82
N GLN A 166 -0.07 19.83 5.72
CA GLN A 166 -1.20 19.98 4.84
C GLN A 166 -1.51 18.57 4.35
N LYS A 167 -2.63 18.01 4.83
CA LYS A 167 -3.15 16.77 4.29
C LYS A 167 -3.64 17.12 2.89
N PRO A 168 -3.05 16.56 1.83
CA PRO A 168 -3.46 16.93 0.49
C PRO A 168 -4.89 16.43 0.26
N VAL A 169 -5.81 17.37 0.01
CA VAL A 169 -7.22 17.08 -0.30
C VAL A 169 -7.37 17.10 -1.81
N PHE A 170 -7.60 15.94 -2.43
CA PHE A 170 -7.76 15.87 -3.89
C PHE A 170 -9.23 15.82 -4.27
N ASP A 171 -9.62 16.69 -5.19
CA ASP A 171 -10.91 16.63 -5.87
C ASP A 171 -10.77 15.72 -7.10
N PHE A 172 -11.56 14.66 -7.18
CA PHE A 172 -11.45 13.66 -8.24
C PHE A 172 -12.08 14.12 -9.57
N ASP A 173 -12.95 15.14 -9.53
CA ASP A 173 -13.75 15.56 -10.69
C ASP A 173 -12.95 16.41 -11.70
N GLU A 174 -11.79 16.96 -11.31
CA GLU A 174 -10.94 17.77 -12.19
C GLU A 174 -9.96 16.94 -13.04
N PHE A 175 -9.93 15.60 -12.91
CA PHE A 175 -8.90 14.77 -13.53
C PHE A 175 -9.30 14.14 -14.88
N THR A 176 -8.40 14.23 -15.86
CA THR A 176 -8.47 13.41 -17.07
C THR A 176 -8.01 11.97 -16.74
N VAL A 177 -8.70 10.95 -17.27
CA VAL A 177 -8.50 9.51 -16.98
C VAL A 177 -7.02 9.06 -17.02
N GLY A 178 -6.21 9.62 -17.93
CA GLY A 178 -4.78 9.30 -18.05
C GLY A 178 -3.90 9.83 -16.92
N GLN A 179 -4.27 10.95 -16.29
CA GLN A 179 -3.54 11.53 -15.15
C GLN A 179 -3.93 10.87 -13.82
N LEU A 180 -5.18 10.41 -13.71
CA LEU A 180 -5.72 9.84 -12.48
C LEU A 180 -4.95 8.58 -12.02
N GLU A 181 -4.71 7.64 -12.92
CA GLU A 181 -3.96 6.41 -12.61
C GLU A 181 -2.56 6.70 -12.06
N PHE A 182 -1.86 7.61 -12.73
CA PHE A 182 -0.52 8.01 -12.34
C PHE A 182 -0.52 8.66 -10.94
N LYS A 183 -1.45 9.57 -10.67
CA LYS A 183 -1.60 10.23 -9.37
C LYS A 183 -1.95 9.26 -8.25
N ILE A 184 -2.86 8.31 -8.51
CA ILE A 184 -3.21 7.24 -7.56
C ILE A 184 -1.97 6.41 -7.22
N SER A 185 -1.18 6.03 -8.23
CA SER A 185 0.10 5.33 -8.04
C SER A 185 1.12 6.12 -7.19
N CYS A 186 1.20 7.44 -7.37
CA CYS A 186 2.04 8.32 -6.55
C CYS A 186 1.60 8.32 -5.08
N LEU A 187 0.29 8.43 -4.82
CA LEU A 187 -0.26 8.48 -3.47
C LEU A 187 -0.06 7.18 -2.71
N THR A 188 -0.18 6.04 -3.38
CA THR A 188 0.13 4.74 -2.76
C THR A 188 1.58 4.69 -2.26
N SER A 189 2.53 5.28 -2.99
CA SER A 189 3.92 5.37 -2.52
C SER A 189 4.10 6.27 -1.29
N ALA A 190 3.23 7.26 -1.10
CA ALA A 190 3.31 8.19 0.04
C ALA A 190 2.68 7.62 1.32
N ILE A 191 1.78 6.63 1.20
CA ILE A 191 1.11 6.00 2.35
C ILE A 191 1.87 4.74 2.81
N SER A 192 2.54 4.04 1.90
CA SER A 192 3.25 2.78 2.19
C SER A 192 4.73 2.96 2.62
N GLY A 193 5.22 4.19 2.75
CA GLY A 193 6.59 4.52 3.19
C GLY A 193 6.63 5.06 4.61
#